data_AF-A0A6V7KYD2-F1
#
_entry.id   AF-A0A6V7KYD2-F1
#
_cell.length_a   1.000
_cell.length_b   1.000
_cell.length_c   1.000
_cell.angle_alpha   90.00
_cell.angle_beta   90.00
_cell.angle_gamma   90.00
#
_symmetry.space_group_name_H-M   'P 1'
#
loop_
_entity.id
_entity.type
_entity.pdbx_description
1 polymer ?
#
loop_
_entity_poly.entity_id
_entity_poly.type
_entity_poly.pdbx_seq_one_letter_code
_entity_poly.pdbx_strand_id
1 'polypeptide(L)' 'FAYVGGACVVNKRLEKVNSVAIIEDTGGFSGIIVAAHEVGHL' A
#
# COMPACT_ATOMS: atom_id res chain seq x y z
N PHE A 1 -3.74 -4.47 -0.37
CA PHE A 1 -4.01 -3.72 -1.60
C PHE A 1 -3.15 -2.46 -1.69
N ALA A 2 -2.38 -2.31 -2.77
CA ALA A 2 -1.57 -1.13 -3.09
C ALA A 2 -1.47 -0.93 -4.61
N TYR A 3 -1.13 0.29 -5.04
CA TYR A 3 -0.80 0.57 -6.44
C TYR A 3 0.64 0.19 -6.74
N VAL A 4 0.87 -0.57 -7.81
CA VAL A 4 2.23 -0.94 -8.22
C VAL A 4 3.02 0.31 -8.65
N GLY A 5 4.20 0.53 -8.07
CA GLY A 5 5.01 1.73 -8.33
C GLY A 5 4.41 3.01 -7.74
N GLY A 6 3.52 2.90 -6.76
CA GLY A 6 2.91 4.01 -6.03
C GLY A 6 3.82 4.68 -4.99
N ALA A 7 5.00 4.14 -4.70
CA ALA A 7 5.92 4.64 -3.70
C ALA A 7 6.31 6.09 -3.99
N CYS A 8 6.02 6.97 -3.02
CA CYS A 8 6.26 8.41 -3.13
C CYS A 8 5.54 9.11 -4.30
N VAL A 9 4.55 8.48 -4.93
CA VAL A 9 3.80 9.04 -6.06
C VAL A 9 2.59 9.85 -5.61
N VAL A 10 2.59 11.13 -5.98
CA VAL A 10 1.42 12.01 -5.97
C VAL A 10 0.92 12.18 -7.40
N ASN A 11 -0.23 11.61 -7.71
CA ASN A 11 -0.84 11.70 -9.03
C ASN A 11 -1.62 13.02 -9.16
N LYS A 12 -0.95 14.05 -9.70
CA LYS A 12 -1.52 15.38 -9.93
C LYS A 12 -2.65 15.39 -10.96
N ARG A 13 -2.65 14.46 -11.92
CA ARG A 13 -3.69 14.39 -12.97
C ARG A 13 -5.04 13.95 -12.40
N LEU A 14 -5.01 13.01 -11.46
CA LEU A 14 -6.20 12.45 -10.83
C LEU A 14 -6.47 13.05 -9.45
N GLU A 15 -5.66 14.01 -9.00
CA GLU A 15 -5.70 14.61 -7.66
C GLU A 15 -5.71 13.56 -6.53
N LYS A 16 -4.88 12.52 -6.68
CA LYS A 16 -4.79 11.39 -5.75
C LYS A 16 -3.38 11.13 -5.26
N VAL A 17 -3.27 10.64 -4.04
CA VAL A 17 -2.02 10.10 -3.47
C VAL A 17 -2.05 8.59 -3.64
N ASN A 18 -1.09 8.04 -4.39
CA ASN A 18 -0.98 6.61 -4.65
C ASN A 18 -0.03 5.91 -3.67
N SER A 19 0.72 6.68 -2.88
CA SER A 19 1.63 6.22 -1.81
C SER A 19 0.89 5.68 -0.58
N VAL A 20 -0.10 4.80 -0.78
CA VAL A 20 -0.96 4.26 0.28
C VAL A 20 -1.17 2.77 0.03
N ALA A 21 -1.07 1.98 1.10
CA ALA A 21 -1.44 0.57 1.12
C ALA A 21 -2.52 0.33 2.18
N ILE A 22 -3.47 -0.56 1.87
CA ILE A 22 -4.50 -1.03 2.80
C ILE A 22 -4.23 -2.49 3.12
N ILE A 23 -4.21 -2.81 4.40
CA ILE A 23 -3.95 -4.15 4.94
C ILE A 23 -5.14 -4.57 5.79
N GLU A 24 -5.63 -5.79 5.57
CA GLU A 24 -6.60 -6.43 6.46
C GLU A 24 -5.85 -7.06 7.64
N ASP A 25 -6.23 -6.68 8.85
CA ASP A 25 -5.69 -7.27 10.07
C ASP A 25 -6.65 -8.34 10.60
N THR A 26 -6.16 -9.57 10.74
CA THR A 26 -6.91 -10.69 11.34
C THR A 26 -6.44 -10.99 12.76
N GLY A 27 -5.66 -10.07 13.36
CA GLY A 27 -5.11 -10.17 14.71
C GLY A 27 -3.72 -10.83 14.74
N GLY A 28 -3.08 -10.74 15.91
CA GLY A 28 -1.73 -11.27 16.14
C GLY A 28 -0.69 -10.63 15.21
N PHE A 29 0.06 -11.46 14.49
CA PHE A 29 1.09 -11.03 13.52
C PHE A 29 0.69 -11.25 12.05
N SER A 30 -0.57 -11.61 11.79
CA SER A 30 -1.07 -11.98 10.46
C SER A 30 -0.86 -10.88 9.41
N GLY A 31 -1.03 -9.61 9.81
CA GLY A 31 -0.89 -8.45 8.94
C GLY A 31 0.55 -8.12 8.53
N ILE A 32 1.59 -8.66 9.18
CA ILE A 32 2.98 -8.23 8.93
C ILE A 32 3.46 -8.63 7.54
N ILE A 33 3.22 -9.89 7.13
CA ILE A 33 3.66 -10.37 5.81
C ILE A 33 2.87 -9.68 4.70
N VAL A 34 1.57 -9.49 4.90
CA VAL A 34 0.72 -8.76 3.95
C VAL A 34 1.15 -7.29 3.87
N ALA A 35 1.45 -6.64 4.99
CA ALA A 35 1.98 -5.27 4.98
C ALA A 35 3.30 -5.17 4.22
N ALA A 36 4.24 -6.08 4.46
CA ALA A 36 5.49 -6.13 3.70
C ALA A 36 5.25 -6.35 2.19
N HIS A 37 4.32 -7.25 1.84
CA HIS A 37 3.94 -7.53 0.46
C HIS A 37 3.38 -6.28 -0.24
N GLU A 38 2.47 -5.55 0.39
CA GLU A 38 1.87 -4.36 -0.20
C GLU A 38 2.85 -3.17 -0.25
N VAL A 39 3.78 -3.06 0.70
CA VAL A 39 4.90 -2.10 0.60
C VAL A 39 5.82 -2.46 -0.57
N GLY A 40 6.01 -3.75 -0.87
CA GLY A 40 6.76 -4.20 -2.04
C GLY A 40 6.05 -3.93 -3.36
N HIS A 41 4.72 -3.79 -3.36
CA HIS A 41 4.00 -3.30 -4.53
C HIS A 41 4.19 -1.81 -4.74
N LEU A 42 4.16 -1.00 -3.67
CA LEU A 42 4.38 0.45 -3.77
C LEU A 42 5.69 0.77 -4.53
#